data_AF-A0A2E6Z546-F1
#
_entry.id   AF-A0A2E6Z546-F1
#
_cell.length_a   1.000
_cell.length_b   1.000
_cell.length_c   1.000
_cell.angle_alpha   90.00
_cell.angle_beta   90.00
_cell.angle_gamma   90.00
#
_symmetry.space_group_name_H-M   'P 1'
#
loop_
_entity.id
_entity.type
_entity.pdbx_description
1 polymer ?
#
loop_
_entity_poly.entity_id
_entity_poly.type
_entity_poly.pdbx_seq_one_letter_code
_entity_poly.pdbx_strand_id
1 'polypeptide(L)'
;MALTSKQNAAGLGLLLFCLLLLPLVIWGLLYDLSNQQQQVASGHQLIIHSDMHGLAFGGGIFCLVIIVWVATRLIIHKFSLHTQSLEKKFNRIFSGLLLGSFGLMLASYYGVSHYWENQMAAKGYQSCPTTTLLFTRVTYSAWTQNPALCFDSDVKRIVTRGSWNESVQVEQMLQQRARQQEARRQFLLQEEQLKRTRNTQS
;
A
#
# COMPACT_ATOMS: atom_id res chain seq x y z
N MET A 1 -11.96 23.08 -36.94
CA MET A 1 -11.26 22.03 -37.70
C MET A 1 -12.02 20.73 -37.48
N ALA A 2 -12.57 20.12 -38.53
CA ALA A 2 -13.26 18.84 -38.41
C ALA A 2 -12.28 17.76 -37.93
N LEU A 3 -12.65 16.96 -36.93
CA LEU A 3 -11.85 15.79 -36.60
C LEU A 3 -11.96 14.81 -37.77
N THR A 4 -10.83 14.36 -38.29
CA THR A 4 -10.82 13.30 -39.30
C THR A 4 -11.42 12.02 -38.70
N SER A 5 -12.03 11.15 -39.50
CA SER A 5 -12.57 9.85 -39.05
C SER A 5 -11.58 9.06 -38.16
N LYS A 6 -10.28 9.20 -38.44
CA LYS A 6 -9.18 8.64 -37.64
C LYS A 6 -9.09 9.19 -36.22
N GLN A 7 -9.35 10.48 -36.01
CA GLN A 7 -9.30 11.11 -34.68
C GLN A 7 -10.50 10.72 -33.81
N ASN A 8 -11.68 10.50 -34.41
CA ASN A 8 -12.85 9.99 -33.69
C ASN A 8 -12.65 8.52 -33.28
N ALA A 9 -12.09 7.70 -34.18
CA ALA A 9 -11.73 6.32 -33.86
C ALA A 9 -10.68 6.25 -32.74
N ALA A 10 -9.66 7.11 -32.77
CA ALA A 10 -8.65 7.20 -31.72
C ALA A 10 -9.23 7.65 -30.38
N GLY A 11 -10.12 8.66 -30.37
CA GLY A 11 -10.80 9.10 -29.16
C GLY A 11 -11.71 8.04 -28.56
N LEU A 12 -12.44 7.29 -29.41
CA LEU A 12 -13.28 6.19 -28.97
C LEU A 12 -12.45 5.03 -28.39
N GLY A 13 -11.33 4.69 -29.05
CA GLY A 13 -10.37 3.69 -28.57
C GLY A 13 -9.75 4.07 -27.23
N LEU A 14 -9.34 5.33 -27.07
CA LEU A 14 -8.82 5.85 -25.80
C LEU A 14 -9.88 5.80 -24.68
N LEU A 15 -11.13 6.15 -25.00
CA LEU A 15 -12.23 6.09 -24.04
C LEU A 15 -12.51 4.66 -23.58
N LEU A 16 -12.56 3.69 -24.50
CA LEU A 16 -12.73 2.27 -24.18
C LEU A 16 -11.56 1.75 -23.33
N PHE A 17 -10.33 2.14 -23.67
CA PHE A 17 -9.15 1.78 -22.90
C PHE A 17 -9.20 2.35 -21.47
N CYS A 18 -9.56 3.63 -21.31
CA CYS A 18 -9.72 4.22 -19.98
C CYS A 18 -10.87 3.61 -19.18
N LEU A 19 -11.99 3.27 -19.84
CA LEU A 19 -13.10 2.55 -19.19
C LEU A 19 -12.73 1.13 -18.75
N LEU A 20 -11.81 0.46 -19.45
CA LEU A 20 -11.26 -0.83 -19.04
C LEU A 20 -10.24 -0.70 -17.90
N LEU A 21 -9.41 0.34 -17.93
CA LEU A 21 -8.42 0.61 -16.89
C LEU A 21 -9.06 1.05 -15.56
N LEU A 22 -10.16 1.79 -15.60
CA LEU A 22 -10.76 2.35 -14.39
C LEU A 22 -11.18 1.27 -13.37
N PRO A 23 -11.90 0.19 -13.75
CA PRO A 23 -12.19 -0.93 -12.85
C PRO A 23 -10.93 -1.60 -12.30
N LEU A 24 -9.86 -1.73 -13.10
CA LEU A 24 -8.60 -2.32 -12.65
C LEU A 24 -7.92 -1.45 -11.58
N VAL A 25 -7.92 -0.13 -11.77
CA VAL A 25 -7.39 0.83 -10.79
C VAL A 25 -8.23 0.82 -9.51
N ILE A 26 -9.57 0.85 -9.63
CA ILE A 26 -10.47 0.80 -8.48
C ILE A 26 -10.30 -0.52 -7.72
N TRP A 27 -10.26 -1.65 -8.42
CA TRP A 27 -10.04 -2.96 -7.83
C TRP A 27 -8.70 -3.02 -7.09
N GLY A 28 -7.61 -2.58 -7.73
CA GLY A 28 -6.29 -2.51 -7.11
C GLY A 28 -6.28 -1.63 -5.87
N LEU A 29 -6.97 -0.48 -5.91
CA LEU A 29 -7.09 0.44 -4.78
C LEU A 29 -7.85 -0.18 -3.60
N LEU A 30 -9.00 -0.81 -3.87
CA LEU A 30 -9.82 -1.45 -2.85
C LEU A 30 -9.10 -2.66 -2.25
N TYR A 31 -8.46 -3.46 -3.09
CA TYR A 31 -7.65 -4.59 -2.65
C TYR A 31 -6.54 -4.12 -1.72
N ASP A 32 -5.80 -3.09 -2.11
CA ASP A 32 -4.70 -2.58 -1.31
C ASP A 32 -5.17 -1.96 0.01
N LEU A 33 -6.24 -1.14 -0.02
CA LEU A 33 -6.80 -0.53 1.19
C LEU A 33 -7.33 -1.60 2.16
N SER A 34 -7.95 -2.66 1.64
CA SER A 34 -8.39 -3.80 2.45
C SER A 34 -7.21 -4.55 3.07
N ASN A 35 -6.12 -4.72 2.33
CA ASN A 35 -4.92 -5.43 2.78
C ASN A 35 -4.16 -4.63 3.85
N GLN A 36 -3.99 -3.32 3.66
CA GLN A 36 -3.39 -2.42 4.65
C GLN A 36 -4.23 -2.38 5.94
N GLN A 37 -5.56 -2.31 5.81
CA GLN A 37 -6.46 -2.36 6.96
C GLN A 37 -6.34 -3.69 7.72
N GLN A 38 -6.28 -4.82 7.01
CA GLN A 38 -6.11 -6.14 7.62
C GLN A 38 -4.75 -6.27 8.32
N GLN A 39 -3.68 -5.75 7.71
CA GLN A 39 -2.35 -5.72 8.32
C GLN A 39 -2.33 -4.95 9.63
N VAL A 40 -2.85 -3.73 9.61
CA VAL A 40 -2.90 -2.89 10.81
C VAL A 40 -3.85 -3.47 11.87
N ALA A 41 -4.92 -4.18 11.47
CA ALA A 41 -5.84 -4.83 12.38
C ALA A 41 -5.31 -6.15 12.98
N SER A 42 -4.46 -6.88 12.25
CA SER A 42 -3.98 -8.21 12.64
C SER A 42 -3.10 -8.23 13.90
N GLY A 43 -2.46 -7.12 14.24
CA GLY A 43 -1.64 -7.02 15.44
C GLY A 43 -0.30 -7.79 15.39
N HIS A 44 0.17 -8.15 14.19
CA HIS A 44 1.48 -8.81 14.01
C HIS A 44 2.62 -8.00 14.59
N GLN A 45 3.65 -8.65 15.15
CA GLN A 45 4.77 -7.90 15.75
C GLN A 45 5.62 -7.11 14.74
N LEU A 46 5.54 -7.45 13.46
CA LEU A 46 6.22 -6.77 12.36
C LEU A 46 5.23 -6.54 11.22
N ILE A 47 5.07 -5.29 10.80
CA ILE A 47 4.28 -4.86 9.65
C ILE A 47 5.23 -4.32 8.59
N ILE A 48 4.95 -4.63 7.33
CA ILE A 48 5.71 -4.10 6.20
C ILE A 48 4.78 -3.16 5.44
N HIS A 49 5.15 -1.89 5.38
CA HIS A 49 4.42 -0.84 4.67
C HIS A 49 5.13 -0.47 3.37
N SER A 50 4.37 -0.06 2.37
CA SER A 50 4.87 0.36 1.06
C SER A 50 4.31 1.72 0.72
N ASP A 51 5.18 2.68 0.44
CA ASP A 51 4.81 4.06 0.21
C ASP A 51 4.19 4.28 -1.18
N MET A 52 4.36 3.33 -2.11
CA MET A 52 3.88 3.50 -3.49
C MET A 52 2.35 3.46 -3.63
N HIS A 53 1.64 3.00 -2.61
CA HIS A 53 0.20 2.80 -2.66
C HIS A 53 -0.61 4.10 -2.76
N GLY A 54 -0.06 5.21 -2.27
CA GLY A 54 -0.71 6.53 -2.37
C GLY A 54 -0.85 7.07 -3.80
N LEU A 55 -0.07 6.55 -4.77
CA LEU A 55 -0.17 6.95 -6.19
C LEU A 55 -1.45 6.45 -6.86
N ALA A 56 -1.97 5.30 -6.43
CA ALA A 56 -3.16 4.70 -7.03
C ALA A 56 -4.41 5.56 -6.81
N PHE A 57 -4.51 6.26 -5.67
CA PHE A 57 -5.61 7.18 -5.37
C PHE A 57 -5.67 8.35 -6.36
N GLY A 58 -4.54 9.03 -6.56
CA GLY A 58 -4.45 10.13 -7.51
C GLY A 58 -4.58 9.67 -8.97
N GLY A 59 -4.01 8.52 -9.30
CA GLY A 59 -4.12 7.92 -10.63
C GLY A 59 -5.57 7.64 -11.03
N GLY A 60 -6.41 7.16 -10.10
CA GLY A 60 -7.84 6.96 -10.33
C GLY A 60 -8.58 8.25 -10.71
N ILE A 61 -8.33 9.34 -9.97
CA ILE A 61 -8.95 10.65 -10.23
C ILE A 61 -8.45 11.23 -11.56
N PHE A 62 -7.15 11.09 -11.85
CA PHE A 62 -6.59 11.50 -13.14
C PHE A 62 -7.25 10.78 -14.32
N CYS A 63 -7.43 9.46 -14.22
CA CYS A 63 -8.15 8.66 -15.22
C CYS A 63 -9.61 9.14 -15.42
N LEU A 64 -10.32 9.44 -14.34
CA LEU A 64 -11.69 9.98 -14.43
C LEU A 64 -11.74 11.31 -15.19
N VAL A 65 -10.82 12.23 -14.90
CA VAL A 65 -10.76 13.53 -15.59
C VAL A 65 -10.51 13.35 -17.08
N ILE A 66 -9.64 12.42 -17.48
CA ILE A 66 -9.40 12.09 -18.90
C ILE A 66 -10.64 11.50 -19.55
N ILE A 67 -11.33 10.56 -18.91
CA ILE A 67 -12.55 9.95 -19.45
C ILE A 67 -13.61 11.02 -19.71
N VAL A 68 -13.86 11.89 -18.73
CA VAL A 68 -14.84 12.97 -18.87
C VAL A 68 -14.43 13.94 -19.98
N TRP A 69 -13.13 14.28 -20.08
CA TRP A 69 -12.62 15.15 -21.15
C TRP A 69 -12.84 14.55 -22.54
N VAL A 70 -12.46 13.29 -22.76
CA VAL A 70 -12.61 12.60 -24.05
C VAL A 70 -14.08 12.41 -24.40
N ALA A 71 -14.91 11.98 -23.44
CA ALA A 71 -16.34 11.77 -23.63
C ALA A 71 -17.05 13.07 -24.05
N THR A 72 -16.76 14.17 -23.36
CA THR A 72 -17.36 15.47 -23.68
C THR A 72 -16.92 15.97 -25.05
N ARG A 73 -15.66 15.77 -25.43
CA ARG A 73 -15.17 16.09 -26.78
C ARG A 73 -15.89 15.31 -27.87
N LEU A 74 -16.12 14.01 -27.66
CA LEU A 74 -16.84 13.16 -28.61
C LEU A 74 -18.31 13.59 -28.73
N ILE A 75 -18.97 13.97 -27.61
CA ILE A 75 -20.35 14.46 -27.60
C ILE A 75 -20.45 15.80 -28.35
N ILE A 76 -19.60 16.78 -28.04
CA ILE A 76 -19.60 18.09 -28.69
C ILE A 76 -19.40 17.95 -30.20
N HIS A 77 -18.50 17.06 -30.63
CA HIS A 77 -18.28 16.77 -32.04
C HIS A 77 -19.48 16.09 -32.70
N LYS A 78 -20.08 15.07 -32.07
CA LYS A 78 -21.24 14.34 -32.60
C LYS A 78 -22.47 15.24 -32.80
N PHE A 79 -22.70 16.17 -31.87
CA PHE A 79 -23.84 17.09 -31.94
C PHE A 79 -23.53 18.39 -32.70
N SER A 80 -22.34 18.53 -33.27
CA SER A 80 -21.90 19.73 -34.00
C SER A 80 -22.08 21.03 -33.20
N LEU A 81 -22.01 20.95 -31.86
CA LEU A 81 -22.14 22.10 -30.94
C LEU A 81 -20.85 22.93 -30.86
N HIS A 82 -20.03 22.86 -31.92
CA HIS A 82 -18.68 23.39 -31.95
C HIS A 82 -18.71 24.92 -32.10
N THR A 83 -18.55 25.62 -30.99
CA THR A 83 -18.21 27.04 -30.99
C THR A 83 -16.78 27.21 -30.48
N GLN A 84 -15.96 28.01 -31.17
CA GLN A 84 -14.56 28.27 -30.77
C GLN A 84 -14.44 28.78 -29.33
N SER A 85 -15.43 29.55 -28.87
CA SER A 85 -15.50 30.07 -27.50
C SER A 85 -15.71 28.97 -26.45
N LEU A 86 -16.58 27.99 -26.72
CA LEU A 86 -16.79 26.84 -25.84
C LEU A 86 -15.55 25.96 -25.74
N GLU A 87 -14.90 25.64 -26.87
CA GLU A 87 -13.68 24.81 -26.82
C GLU A 87 -12.55 25.46 -26.02
N LYS A 88 -12.35 26.77 -26.17
CA LYS A 88 -11.29 27.49 -25.45
C LYS A 88 -11.56 27.52 -23.94
N LYS A 89 -12.81 27.77 -23.53
CA LYS A 89 -13.22 27.73 -22.11
C LYS A 89 -13.11 26.33 -21.54
N PHE A 90 -13.58 25.33 -22.29
CA PHE A 90 -13.56 23.92 -21.91
C PHE A 90 -12.13 23.41 -21.72
N ASN A 91 -11.25 23.64 -22.69
CA ASN A 91 -9.84 23.23 -22.59
C ASN A 91 -9.12 23.94 -21.45
N ARG A 92 -9.45 25.20 -21.15
CA ARG A 92 -8.86 25.92 -20.01
C ARG A 92 -9.26 25.30 -18.67
N ILE A 93 -10.53 24.93 -18.50
CA ILE A 93 -11.04 24.27 -17.29
C ILE A 93 -10.41 22.88 -17.15
N PHE A 94 -10.42 22.07 -18.21
CA PHE A 94 -9.87 20.72 -18.17
C PHE A 94 -8.36 20.69 -18.03
N SER A 95 -7.63 21.64 -18.61
CA SER A 95 -6.20 21.79 -18.37
C SER A 95 -5.92 22.10 -16.90
N GLY A 96 -6.75 22.94 -16.26
CA GLY A 96 -6.66 23.19 -14.82
C GLY A 96 -6.97 21.95 -13.98
N LEU A 97 -8.01 21.19 -14.35
CA LEU A 97 -8.37 19.94 -13.68
C LEU A 97 -7.31 18.84 -13.84
N LEU A 98 -6.69 18.72 -15.01
CA LEU A 98 -5.60 17.78 -15.26
C LEU A 98 -4.35 18.14 -14.45
N LEU A 99 -4.01 19.42 -14.38
CA LEU A 99 -2.89 19.89 -13.56
C LEU A 99 -3.20 19.70 -12.06
N GLY A 100 -4.44 19.97 -11.66
CA GLY A 100 -4.92 19.77 -10.30
C GLY A 100 -4.93 18.29 -9.88
N SER A 101 -5.40 17.38 -10.75
CA SER A 101 -5.39 15.94 -10.46
C SER A 101 -3.98 15.36 -10.46
N PHE A 102 -3.07 15.88 -11.29
CA PHE A 102 -1.66 15.56 -11.20
C PHE A 102 -1.04 16.03 -9.87
N GLY A 103 -1.33 17.25 -9.44
CA GLY A 103 -0.92 17.75 -8.13
C GLY A 103 -1.51 16.92 -6.98
N LEU A 104 -2.77 16.53 -7.09
CA LEU A 104 -3.44 15.66 -6.13
C LEU A 104 -2.80 14.27 -6.07
N MET A 105 -2.29 13.74 -7.19
CA MET A 105 -1.57 12.47 -7.21
C MET A 105 -0.25 12.53 -6.43
N LEU A 106 0.45 13.64 -6.51
CA LEU A 106 1.64 13.87 -5.68
C LEU A 106 1.25 14.05 -4.21
N ALA A 107 0.20 14.81 -3.93
CA ALA A 107 -0.29 15.00 -2.57
C ALA A 107 -0.81 13.70 -1.94
N SER A 108 -1.48 12.84 -2.72
CA SER A 108 -2.02 11.56 -2.25
C SER A 108 -0.93 10.55 -1.95
N TYR A 109 0.19 10.59 -2.69
CA TYR A 109 1.38 9.80 -2.37
C TYR A 109 1.86 10.07 -0.94
N TYR A 110 2.13 11.34 -0.61
CA TYR A 110 2.58 11.70 0.74
C TYR A 110 1.49 11.55 1.81
N GLY A 111 0.25 11.95 1.49
CA GLY A 111 -0.84 11.97 2.45
C GLY A 111 -1.28 10.56 2.89
N VAL A 112 -1.35 9.61 1.97
CA VAL A 112 -1.76 8.23 2.28
C VAL A 112 -0.67 7.51 3.07
N SER A 113 0.61 7.63 2.69
CA SER A 113 1.72 7.10 3.49
C SER A 113 1.68 7.65 4.91
N HIS A 114 1.63 8.98 5.07
CA HIS A 114 1.61 9.61 6.38
C HIS A 114 0.38 9.23 7.23
N TYR A 115 -0.78 9.00 6.61
CA TYR A 115 -1.97 8.50 7.31
C TYR A 115 -1.72 7.11 7.93
N TRP A 116 -1.16 6.19 7.16
CA TRP A 116 -0.90 4.82 7.63
C TRP A 116 0.23 4.77 8.65
N GLU A 117 1.30 5.54 8.44
CA GLU A 117 2.37 5.69 9.41
C GLU A 117 1.85 6.17 10.78
N ASN A 118 0.97 7.18 10.78
CA ASN A 118 0.34 7.65 12.02
C ASN A 118 -0.56 6.59 12.67
N GLN A 119 -1.29 5.80 11.88
CA GLN A 119 -2.11 4.70 12.42
C GLN A 119 -1.25 3.60 13.05
N MET A 120 -0.10 3.27 12.43
CA MET A 120 0.87 2.33 12.99
C MET A 120 1.51 2.89 14.27
N ALA A 121 1.94 4.15 14.26
CA ALA A 121 2.51 4.82 15.42
C ALA A 121 1.49 4.90 16.59
N ALA A 122 0.22 5.21 16.30
CA ALA A 122 -0.85 5.24 17.30
C ALA A 122 -1.10 3.87 17.95
N LYS A 123 -0.76 2.78 17.26
CA LYS A 123 -0.81 1.40 17.79
C LYS A 123 0.50 0.95 18.44
N GLY A 124 1.45 1.86 18.66
CA GLY A 124 2.71 1.59 19.34
C GLY A 124 3.79 0.95 18.47
N TYR A 125 3.61 0.93 17.14
CA TYR A 125 4.66 0.47 16.24
C TYR A 125 5.73 1.55 16.05
N GLN A 126 6.98 1.12 15.96
CA GLN A 126 8.14 1.97 15.66
C GLN A 126 8.74 1.55 14.32
N SER A 127 9.15 2.54 13.53
CA SER A 127 9.84 2.28 12.26
C SER A 127 11.23 1.71 12.52
N CYS A 128 11.57 0.63 11.83
CA CYS A 128 12.92 0.07 11.84
C CYS A 128 13.87 0.99 11.04
N PRO A 129 15.15 1.09 11.45
CA PRO A 129 16.13 1.83 10.66
C PRO A 129 16.23 1.26 9.23
N THR A 130 16.26 2.13 8.23
CA THR A 130 16.31 1.77 6.80
C THR A 130 17.53 0.91 6.42
N THR A 131 18.55 0.86 7.29
CA THR A 131 19.77 0.07 7.10
C THR A 131 19.67 -1.37 7.60
N THR A 132 18.63 -1.75 8.34
CA THR A 132 18.59 -3.06 9.02
C THR A 132 17.70 -4.06 8.27
N LEU A 133 16.44 -3.69 8.03
CA LEU A 133 15.46 -4.48 7.27
C LEU A 133 15.16 -3.78 5.95
N LEU A 134 14.99 -4.57 4.88
CA LEU A 134 14.58 -4.09 3.55
C LEU A 134 15.49 -2.98 2.96
N PHE A 135 16.78 -2.94 3.32
CA PHE A 135 17.75 -1.94 2.81
C PHE A 135 17.79 -1.80 1.28
N THR A 136 17.49 -2.87 0.54
CA THR A 136 17.46 -2.86 -0.93
C THR A 136 16.15 -2.29 -1.52
N ARG A 137 15.22 -1.80 -0.70
CA ARG A 137 13.88 -1.35 -1.09
C ARG A 137 13.61 0.04 -0.53
N VAL A 138 13.71 1.06 -1.38
CA VAL A 138 13.57 2.48 -0.98
C VAL A 138 12.13 2.87 -0.66
N THR A 139 11.15 2.16 -1.23
CA THR A 139 9.72 2.48 -1.09
C THR A 139 9.01 1.63 -0.03
N TYR A 140 9.77 0.87 0.76
CA TYR A 140 9.22 -0.01 1.78
C TYR A 140 9.79 0.37 3.14
N SER A 141 8.92 0.42 4.14
CA SER A 141 9.29 0.64 5.52
C SER A 141 8.81 -0.53 6.38
N ALA A 142 9.63 -0.96 7.34
CA ALA A 142 9.28 -2.00 8.29
C ALA A 142 8.93 -1.35 9.63
N TRP A 143 7.81 -1.74 10.22
CA TRP A 143 7.28 -1.19 11.46
C TRP A 143 7.11 -2.33 12.47
N THR A 144 7.62 -2.17 13.69
CA THR A 144 7.57 -3.23 14.71
C THR A 144 7.19 -2.69 16.08
N GLN A 145 6.51 -3.50 16.89
CA GLN A 145 6.29 -3.20 18.31
C GLN A 145 7.52 -3.51 19.16
N ASN A 146 8.41 -4.40 18.69
CA ASN A 146 9.62 -4.78 19.41
C ASN A 146 10.86 -4.39 18.60
N PRO A 147 11.60 -3.35 19.01
CA PRO A 147 12.74 -2.85 18.24
C PRO A 147 13.88 -3.87 18.09
N ALA A 148 13.94 -4.91 18.96
CA ALA A 148 14.92 -5.98 18.81
C ALA A 148 14.71 -6.80 17.52
N LEU A 149 13.48 -6.88 17.00
CA LEU A 149 13.17 -7.60 15.76
C LEU A 149 13.81 -6.95 14.53
N CYS A 150 14.09 -5.64 14.58
CA CYS A 150 14.77 -4.94 13.48
C CYS A 150 16.20 -5.46 13.23
N PHE A 151 16.83 -6.08 14.23
CA PHE A 151 18.22 -6.55 14.18
C PHE A 151 18.34 -8.08 14.22
N ASP A 152 17.23 -8.80 14.33
CA ASP A 152 17.22 -10.26 14.34
C ASP A 152 17.60 -10.80 12.95
N SER A 153 18.63 -11.65 12.91
CA SER A 153 19.14 -12.25 11.67
C SER A 153 18.12 -13.16 10.98
N ASP A 154 17.26 -13.82 11.74
CA ASP A 154 16.25 -14.72 11.19
C ASP A 154 15.07 -13.95 10.63
N VAL A 155 14.67 -12.85 11.28
CA VAL A 155 13.71 -11.91 10.72
C VAL A 155 14.23 -11.32 9.40
N LYS A 156 15.51 -10.90 9.37
CA LYS A 156 16.15 -10.40 8.14
C LYS A 156 16.20 -11.44 7.02
N ARG A 157 16.30 -12.73 7.34
CA ARG A 157 16.28 -13.82 6.36
C ARG A 157 14.88 -14.06 5.78
N ILE A 158 13.83 -13.86 6.57
CA ILE A 158 12.44 -13.98 6.11
C ILE A 158 12.02 -12.74 5.33
N VAL A 159 12.36 -11.55 5.82
CA VAL A 159 11.92 -10.27 5.25
C VAL A 159 12.90 -9.79 4.20
N THR A 160 12.69 -10.25 2.96
CA THR A 160 13.59 -9.96 1.83
C THR A 160 12.91 -9.11 0.76
N ARG A 161 11.64 -9.37 0.48
CA ARG A 161 10.91 -8.74 -0.63
C ARG A 161 10.07 -7.56 -0.18
N GLY A 162 9.67 -7.54 1.08
CA GLY A 162 8.73 -6.56 1.62
C GLY A 162 7.28 -6.99 1.42
N SER A 163 7.01 -8.29 1.35
CA SER A 163 5.65 -8.80 1.11
C SER A 163 4.92 -9.07 2.41
N TRP A 164 3.60 -8.91 2.40
CA TRP A 164 2.77 -9.24 3.56
C TRP A 164 2.96 -10.68 4.06
N ASN A 165 3.11 -11.66 3.16
CA ASN A 165 3.34 -13.05 3.55
C ASN A 165 4.61 -13.25 4.39
N GLU A 166 5.60 -12.37 4.27
CA GLU A 166 6.81 -12.42 5.10
C GLU A 166 6.50 -11.99 6.53
N SER A 167 5.62 -11.00 6.75
CA SER A 167 5.17 -10.61 8.10
C SER A 167 4.46 -11.76 8.84
N VAL A 168 3.61 -12.50 8.14
CA VAL A 168 2.92 -13.68 8.69
C VAL A 168 3.92 -14.79 9.04
N GLN A 169 4.93 -15.02 8.20
CA GLN A 169 5.99 -16.00 8.48
C GLN A 169 6.84 -15.61 9.70
N VAL A 170 7.14 -14.31 9.85
CA VAL A 170 7.83 -13.80 11.04
C VAL A 170 7.00 -14.07 12.29
N GLU A 171 5.70 -13.79 12.26
CA GLU A 171 4.83 -14.07 13.41
C GLU A 171 4.81 -15.57 13.76
N GLN A 172 4.65 -16.44 12.76
CA GLN A 172 4.67 -17.89 12.98
C GLN A 172 5.98 -18.36 13.60
N MET A 173 7.11 -17.83 13.13
CA MET A 173 8.43 -18.11 13.70
C MET A 173 8.51 -17.63 15.16
N LEU A 174 8.04 -16.43 15.47
CA LEU A 174 8.04 -15.89 16.83
C LEU A 174 7.18 -16.73 17.79
N GLN A 175 6.00 -17.15 17.34
CA GLN A 175 5.13 -18.04 18.12
C GLN A 175 5.75 -19.43 18.36
N GLN A 176 6.50 -19.95 17.39
CA GLN A 176 7.25 -21.21 17.57
C GLN A 176 8.36 -21.04 18.60
N ARG A 177 9.12 -19.94 18.55
CA ARG A 177 10.17 -19.63 19.53
C ARG A 177 9.62 -19.48 20.94
N ALA A 178 8.51 -18.75 21.10
CA ALA A 178 7.86 -18.57 22.39
C ALA A 178 7.49 -19.92 23.02
N ARG A 179 6.84 -20.81 22.25
CA ARG A 179 6.48 -22.17 22.70
C ARG A 179 7.69 -23.01 23.08
N GLN A 180 8.77 -22.95 22.30
CA GLN A 180 10.02 -23.66 22.64
C GLN A 180 10.66 -23.13 23.93
N GLN A 181 10.64 -21.81 24.14
CA GLN A 181 11.18 -21.21 25.35
C GLN A 181 10.34 -21.56 26.59
N GLU A 182 9.02 -21.59 26.47
CA GLU A 182 8.11 -22.01 27.54
C GLU A 182 8.33 -23.48 27.93
N ALA A 183 8.40 -24.38 26.94
CA ALA A 183 8.68 -25.79 27.18
C ALA A 183 10.04 -26.02 27.86
N ARG A 184 11.08 -25.27 27.45
CA ARG A 184 12.40 -25.31 28.10
C ARG A 184 12.34 -24.82 29.54
N ARG A 185 11.61 -23.73 29.82
CA ARG A 185 11.44 -23.22 31.20
C ARG A 185 10.72 -24.22 32.09
N GLN A 186 9.65 -24.85 31.60
CA GLN A 186 8.91 -25.87 32.35
C GLN A 186 9.79 -27.08 32.67
N PHE A 187 10.58 -27.55 31.70
CA PHE A 187 11.53 -28.64 31.89
C PHE A 187 12.56 -28.32 32.98
N LEU A 188 13.17 -27.11 32.94
CA LEU A 188 14.15 -26.70 33.95
C LEU A 188 13.54 -26.60 35.36
N LEU A 189 12.32 -26.07 35.49
CA LEU A 189 11.61 -26.01 36.77
C LEU A 189 11.33 -27.40 37.33
N GLN A 190 10.95 -28.35 36.47
CA GLN A 190 10.71 -29.74 36.87
C GLN A 190 12.01 -30.42 37.34
N GLU A 191 13.13 -30.20 36.65
CA GLU A 191 14.43 -30.70 37.09
C GLU A 191 14.87 -30.11 38.44
N GLU A 192 14.65 -28.80 38.67
CA GLU A 192 14.96 -28.16 39.95
C GLU A 192 14.10 -28.72 41.09
N GLN A 193 12.81 -28.95 40.85
CA GLN A 193 11.93 -29.59 41.84
C GLN A 193 12.39 -31.01 42.17
N LEU A 194 12.72 -31.81 41.15
CA LEU A 194 13.23 -33.17 41.35
C LEU A 194 14.55 -33.18 42.14
N LYS A 195 15.45 -32.23 41.87
CA LYS A 195 16.70 -32.06 42.64
C LYS A 195 16.42 -31.69 44.09
N ARG A 196 15.48 -30.76 44.36
CA ARG A 196 15.10 -30.38 45.72
C ARG A 196 14.52 -31.56 46.51
N THR A 197 13.61 -32.33 45.92
CA THR A 197 12.99 -33.50 46.57
C THR A 197 14.02 -34.58 46.90
N ARG A 198 15.02 -34.80 46.04
CA ARG A 198 16.11 -35.74 46.34
C ARG A 198 16.96 -35.28 47.53
N ASN A 199 17.29 -33.98 47.60
CA ASN A 199 18.11 -33.43 48.66
C ASN A 199 17.39 -33.35 50.02
N THR A 200 16.05 -33.33 50.06
CA THR A 200 15.28 -33.38 51.31
C THR A 200 14.99 -34.80 51.80
N GLN A 201 15.23 -35.83 50.98
CA GLN A 201 15.07 -37.24 51.37
C GLN A 201 16.38 -37.91 51.82
N SER A 202 17.52 -37.26 51.62
CA SER A 202 18.83 -37.65 52.18
C SER A 202 19.09 -36.98 53.51
#